data_AF-A0A813W7D7-F1
#
_entry.id   AF-A0A813W7D7-F1
#
_cell.length_a   1.000
_cell.length_b   1.000
_cell.length_c   1.000
_cell.angle_alpha   90.00
_cell.angle_beta   90.00
_cell.angle_gamma   90.00
#
_symmetry.space_group_name_H-M   'P 1'
#
loop_
_entity.id
_entity.type
_entity.pdbx_description
1 polymer ?
#
loop_
_entity_poly.entity_id
_entity_poly.type
_entity_poly.pdbx_seq_one_letter_code
_entity_poly.pdbx_strand_id
1 'polypeptide(L)'
;MAMANNKTQCFTCNKEKITYPCEGCSKRFCLIHLTEHQQILNQELNHIINDYDQFKQTINEQKQNLQNHSLIEQIDEWERNSIEIIRQKAQDCRKSLIESSNILLYFVV
;
A
#
# COMPACT_ATOMS: atom_id res chain seq x y z
N MET A 1 49.59 -18.58 32.60
CA MET A 1 48.25 -18.45 31.98
C MET A 1 47.25 -18.12 33.07
N ALA A 2 46.88 -16.85 33.20
CA ALA A 2 45.87 -16.42 34.17
C ALA A 2 44.48 -16.72 33.60
N MET A 3 43.66 -17.49 34.31
CA MET A 3 42.26 -17.68 33.93
C MET A 3 41.53 -16.36 34.18
N ALA A 4 41.16 -15.63 33.12
CA ALA A 4 40.36 -14.44 33.26
C ALA A 4 39.04 -14.83 33.97
N ASN A 5 38.74 -14.18 35.09
CA ASN A 5 37.46 -14.34 35.75
C ASN A 5 36.39 -13.70 34.85
N ASN A 6 35.74 -14.50 34.00
CA ASN A 6 34.67 -14.07 33.08
C ASN A 6 33.39 -13.63 33.81
N LYS A 7 33.44 -13.51 35.15
CA LYS A 7 32.35 -13.11 36.00
C LYS A 7 32.18 -11.60 35.87
N THR A 8 31.09 -11.21 35.23
CA THR A 8 30.70 -9.82 35.00
C THR A 8 29.22 -9.69 35.35
N GLN A 9 28.73 -8.46 35.47
CA GLN A 9 27.36 -8.23 35.87
C GLN A 9 26.39 -8.44 34.69
N CYS A 10 25.35 -9.24 34.90
CA CYS A 10 24.29 -9.40 33.91
C CYS A 10 23.40 -8.15 33.89
N PHE A 11 23.14 -7.60 32.70
CA PHE A 11 22.31 -6.40 32.50
C PHE A 11 20.88 -6.53 33.03
N THR A 12 20.29 -7.73 32.97
CA THR A 12 18.89 -7.95 33.37
C THR A 12 18.73 -8.21 34.87
N CYS A 13 19.53 -9.10 35.45
CA CYS A 13 19.37 -9.49 36.86
C CYS A 13 20.38 -8.87 37.82
N ASN A 14 21.33 -8.07 37.33
CA ASN A 14 22.37 -7.39 38.11
C ASN A 14 23.25 -8.29 38.99
N LYS A 15 23.22 -9.61 38.79
CA LYS A 15 24.05 -10.58 39.52
C LYS A 15 25.38 -10.79 38.79
N GLU A 16 26.46 -10.90 39.56
CA GLU A 16 27.77 -11.31 39.05
C GLU A 16 27.73 -12.80 38.67
N LYS A 17 27.83 -13.07 37.38
CA LYS A 17 27.81 -14.43 36.81
C LYS A 17 28.71 -14.48 35.58
N ILE A 18 28.92 -15.66 35.04
CA ILE A 18 29.48 -15.76 33.68
C ILE A 18 28.47 -15.10 32.73
N THR A 19 28.93 -14.07 32.02
CA THR A 19 28.09 -13.37 31.04
C THR A 19 28.67 -13.43 29.65
N TYR A 20 27.77 -13.38 28.68
CA TYR A 20 28.05 -13.38 27.26
C TYR A 20 27.58 -12.03 26.68
N PRO A 21 28.38 -11.41 25.80
CA PRO A 21 27.98 -10.18 25.14
C PRO A 21 26.95 -10.46 24.03
N CYS A 22 25.98 -9.56 23.86
CA CYS A 22 25.18 -9.48 22.64
C CYS A 22 25.82 -8.43 21.73
N GLU A 23 26.26 -8.83 20.53
CA GLU A 23 26.95 -7.95 19.57
C GLU A 23 26.06 -6.80 19.09
N GLY A 24 24.76 -7.06 18.90
CA GLY A 24 23.81 -6.04 18.44
C GLY A 24 23.43 -5.00 19.49
N CYS A 25 23.43 -5.38 20.78
CA CYS A 25 22.97 -4.49 21.85
C CYS A 25 24.12 -3.92 22.70
N SER A 26 25.36 -4.37 22.49
CA SER A 26 26.53 -4.03 23.32
C SER A 26 26.34 -4.27 24.83
N LYS A 27 25.38 -5.14 25.20
CA LYS A 27 25.04 -5.49 26.59
C LYS A 27 25.50 -6.92 26.90
N ARG A 28 25.76 -7.21 28.19
CA ARG A 28 26.16 -8.55 28.64
C ARG A 28 25.07 -9.21 29.47
N PHE A 29 24.81 -10.49 29.19
CA PHE A 29 23.74 -11.26 29.81
C PHE A 29 24.26 -12.59 30.33
N CYS A 30 23.70 -13.11 31.42
CA CYS A 30 23.90 -14.52 31.73
C CYS A 30 23.12 -15.38 30.72
N LEU A 31 23.48 -16.66 30.57
CA LEU A 31 22.96 -17.54 29.51
C LEU A 31 21.42 -17.54 29.38
N ILE A 32 20.71 -17.58 30.51
CA ILE A 32 19.24 -17.56 30.56
C ILE A 32 18.70 -16.27 29.93
N HIS A 33 19.09 -15.10 30.46
CA HIS A 33 18.63 -13.81 29.95
C HIS A 33 19.13 -13.51 28.53
N LEU A 34 20.24 -14.11 28.09
CA LEU A 34 20.66 -14.01 26.69
C LEU A 34 19.67 -14.74 25.78
N THR A 35 19.24 -15.94 26.17
CA THR A 35 18.27 -16.75 25.42
C THR A 35 16.92 -16.06 25.38
N GLU A 36 16.44 -15.55 26.52
CA GLU A 36 15.20 -14.77 26.59
C GLU A 36 15.28 -13.51 25.72
N HIS A 37 16.40 -12.79 25.77
CA HIS A 37 16.62 -11.62 24.93
C HIS A 37 16.56 -11.96 23.43
N GLN A 38 17.18 -13.06 23.00
CA GLN A 38 17.10 -13.54 21.63
C GLN A 38 15.67 -13.95 21.24
N GLN A 39 14.91 -14.57 22.15
CA GLN A 39 13.51 -14.90 21.91
C GLN A 39 12.66 -13.65 21.69
N ILE A 40 12.84 -12.61 22.51
CA ILE A 40 12.14 -11.33 22.35
C ILE A 40 12.47 -10.72 20.98
N LEU A 41 13.75 -10.66 20.61
CA LEU A 41 14.16 -10.14 19.30
C LEU A 41 13.54 -10.92 18.13
N ASN A 42 13.46 -12.25 18.23
CA ASN A 42 12.81 -13.07 17.21
C ASN A 42 11.31 -12.80 17.14
N GLN A 43 10.64 -12.57 18.26
CA GLN A 43 9.22 -12.21 18.30
C GLN A 43 8.97 -10.85 17.64
N GLU A 44 9.79 -9.84 17.97
CA GLU A 44 9.73 -8.52 17.34
C GLU A 44 9.97 -8.60 15.83
N LEU A 45 10.97 -9.38 15.39
CA LEU A 45 11.24 -9.58 13.98
C LEU A 45 10.05 -10.26 13.26
N ASN A 46 9.46 -11.28 13.86
CA ASN A 46 8.30 -11.95 13.29
C ASN A 46 7.09 -11.00 13.16
N HIS A 47 6.91 -10.08 14.10
CA HIS A 47 5.88 -9.04 13.99
C HIS A 47 6.11 -8.14 12.78
N ILE A 48 7.35 -7.66 12.60
CA ILE A 48 7.71 -6.81 11.45
C ILE A 48 7.49 -7.55 10.12
N ILE A 49 7.85 -8.84 10.06
CA ILE A 49 7.64 -9.67 8.86
C ILE A 49 6.14 -9.80 8.55
N ASN A 50 5.32 -10.08 9.57
CA ASN A 50 3.87 -10.17 9.40
C ASN A 50 3.25 -8.85 8.93
N ASP A 51 3.66 -7.72 9.51
CA ASP A 51 3.21 -6.39 9.10
C ASP A 51 3.58 -6.11 7.64
N TYR A 52 4.79 -6.48 7.23
CA TYR A 52 5.26 -6.36 5.85
C TYR A 52 4.42 -7.20 4.88
N ASP A 53 4.15 -8.46 5.22
CA ASP A 53 3.37 -9.36 4.39
C ASP A 53 1.91 -8.88 4.25
N GLN A 54 1.30 -8.43 5.35
CA GLN A 54 -0.04 -7.85 5.34
C GLN A 54 -0.09 -6.58 4.47
N PHE A 55 0.88 -5.68 4.61
CA PHE A 55 0.96 -4.45 3.81
C PHE A 55 1.10 -4.76 2.32
N LYS A 56 1.97 -5.71 1.97
CA LYS A 56 2.17 -6.19 0.59
C LYS A 56 0.88 -6.79 0.02
N GLN A 57 0.15 -7.56 0.82
CA GLN A 57 -1.14 -8.12 0.41
C GLN A 57 -2.16 -7.01 0.13
N THR A 58 -2.31 -6.03 1.04
CA THR A 58 -3.23 -4.90 0.86
C THR A 58 -2.94 -4.11 -0.43
N ILE A 59 -1.66 -3.83 -0.72
CA ILE A 59 -1.29 -3.16 -1.98
C ILE A 59 -1.69 -3.99 -3.20
N ASN A 60 -1.42 -5.30 -3.17
CA ASN A 60 -1.76 -6.18 -4.29
C ASN A 60 -3.28 -6.27 -4.52
N GLU A 61 -4.08 -6.35 -3.46
CA GLU A 61 -5.55 -6.36 -3.53
C GLU A 61 -6.10 -5.05 -4.10
N GLN A 62 -5.55 -3.90 -3.69
CA GLN A 62 -5.91 -2.60 -4.26
C GLN A 62 -5.55 -2.51 -5.74
N LYS A 63 -4.37 -3.01 -6.13
CA LYS A 63 -3.94 -3.02 -7.53
C LYS A 63 -4.84 -3.88 -8.42
N GLN A 64 -5.30 -5.04 -7.92
CA GLN A 64 -6.22 -5.88 -8.68
C GLN A 64 -7.60 -5.24 -8.86
N ASN A 65 -8.02 -4.37 -7.94
CA ASN A 65 -9.30 -3.66 -8.00
C ASN A 65 -9.24 -2.29 -8.68
N LEU A 66 -8.14 -1.93 -9.36
CA LEU A 66 -8.00 -0.63 -10.05
C LEU A 66 -9.12 -0.37 -11.06
N GLN A 67 -9.60 -1.40 -11.78
CA GLN A 67 -10.72 -1.26 -12.71
C GLN A 67 -12.09 -1.09 -12.04
N ASN A 68 -12.23 -1.55 -10.79
CA ASN A 68 -13.44 -1.40 -9.98
C ASN A 68 -13.37 -0.15 -9.06
N HIS A 69 -12.38 0.72 -9.27
CA HIS A 69 -12.24 1.92 -8.46
C HIS A 69 -13.32 2.92 -8.86
N SER A 70 -14.05 3.48 -7.88
CA SER A 70 -15.15 4.43 -8.12
C SER A 70 -14.75 5.63 -9.01
N LEU A 71 -13.47 6.04 -8.98
CA LEU A 71 -12.97 7.08 -9.89
C LEU A 71 -12.94 6.65 -11.36
N ILE A 72 -12.63 5.38 -11.66
CA ILE A 72 -12.69 4.85 -13.04
C ILE A 72 -14.15 4.82 -13.50
N GLU A 73 -15.08 4.37 -12.65
CA GLU A 73 -16.52 4.41 -12.98
C GLU A 73 -17.01 5.83 -13.29
N GLN A 74 -16.56 6.83 -12.51
CA GLN A 74 -16.87 8.24 -12.76
C GLN A 74 -16.26 8.75 -14.07
N ILE A 75 -15.04 8.32 -14.42
CA ILE A 75 -14.41 8.65 -15.70
C ILE A 75 -15.20 8.05 -16.85
N ASP A 76 -15.59 6.77 -16.76
CA ASP A 76 -16.37 6.08 -17.78
C ASP A 76 -17.77 6.70 -17.95
N GLU A 77 -18.40 7.11 -16.85
CA GLU A 77 -19.68 7.82 -16.90
C GLU A 77 -19.53 9.19 -17.57
N TRP A 78 -18.52 9.95 -17.18
CA TRP A 78 -18.23 11.24 -17.80
C TRP A 78 -17.94 11.10 -19.30
N GLU A 79 -17.20 10.07 -19.72
CA GLU A 79 -16.92 9.78 -21.12
C GLU A 79 -18.21 9.47 -21.89
N ARG A 80 -19.04 8.53 -21.39
CA ARG A 80 -20.32 8.19 -22.02
C ARG A 80 -21.23 9.39 -22.18
N ASN A 81 -21.38 10.20 -21.13
CA ASN A 81 -22.22 11.39 -21.14
C ASN A 81 -21.71 12.43 -22.15
N SER A 82 -20.39 12.63 -22.21
CA SER A 82 -19.77 13.58 -23.14
C SER A 82 -19.99 13.17 -24.60
N ILE A 83 -19.84 11.88 -24.92
CA ILE A 83 -20.09 11.35 -26.26
C ILE A 83 -21.56 11.56 -26.65
N GLU A 84 -22.49 11.31 -25.73
CA GLU A 84 -23.92 11.46 -26.00
C GLU A 84 -24.30 12.92 -26.29
N ILE A 85 -23.78 13.86 -25.50
CA ILE A 85 -23.98 15.30 -25.74
C ILE A 85 -23.48 15.71 -27.13
N ILE A 86 -22.28 15.25 -27.52
CA ILE A 86 -21.72 15.54 -28.84
C ILE A 86 -22.60 14.96 -29.95
N ARG A 87 -23.10 13.73 -29.78
CA ARG A 87 -23.98 13.06 -30.75
C ARG A 87 -25.30 13.81 -30.91
N GLN A 88 -25.95 14.16 -29.81
CA GLN A 88 -27.20 14.93 -29.82
C GLN A 88 -27.00 16.26 -30.53
N LYS A 89 -25.95 17.00 -30.17
CA LYS A 89 -25.69 18.30 -30.80
C LYS A 89 -25.43 18.17 -32.31
N ALA A 90 -24.69 17.14 -32.73
CA ALA A 90 -24.48 16.87 -34.14
C ALA A 90 -25.77 16.46 -34.87
N GLN A 91 -26.68 15.73 -34.21
CA GLN A 91 -28.00 15.41 -34.78
C GLN A 91 -28.87 16.65 -34.92
N ASP A 92 -28.89 17.54 -33.92
CA ASP A 92 -29.63 18.79 -33.96
C ASP A 92 -29.14 19.68 -35.10
N CYS A 93 -27.83 19.85 -35.24
CA CYS A 93 -27.25 20.60 -36.36
C CYS A 93 -27.66 20.03 -37.72
N ARG A 94 -27.67 18.69 -37.87
CA ARG A 94 -28.13 18.04 -39.10
C ARG A 94 -29.61 18.32 -39.37
N LYS A 95 -30.48 18.21 -38.36
CA LYS A 95 -31.91 18.49 -38.48
C LYS A 95 -32.15 19.93 -38.89
N SER A 96 -31.53 20.89 -38.21
CA SER A 96 -31.67 22.32 -38.54
C SER A 96 -31.22 22.65 -39.96
N LEU A 97 -30.17 21.99 -40.46
CA LEU A 97 -29.71 22.17 -41.84
C LEU A 97 -30.75 21.64 -42.85
N ILE A 98 -31.29 20.45 -42.60
CA ILE A 98 -32.33 19.83 -43.46
C ILE A 98 -33.60 20.69 -43.47
N GLU A 99 -34.05 21.14 -42.30
CA GLU A 99 -35.22 22.01 -42.15
C GLU A 99 -35.03 23.32 -42.90
N SER A 100 -33.87 23.97 -42.74
CA SER A 100 -33.53 25.20 -43.47
C SER A 100 -33.49 24.98 -44.98
N SER A 101 -32.95 23.85 -45.43
CA SER A 101 -32.90 23.49 -46.86
C SER A 101 -34.30 23.23 -47.44
N ASN A 102 -35.20 22.61 -46.67
CA ASN A 102 -36.58 22.36 -47.11
C ASN A 102 -37.41 23.64 -47.17
N ILE A 103 -37.19 24.59 -46.26
CA ILE A 103 -37.84 25.91 -46.30
C ILE A 103 -37.42 26.66 -47.57
N LEU A 104 -36.14 26.60 -47.95
CA LEU A 104 -35.64 27.26 -49.17
C LEU A 104 -36.24 26.67 -50.46
N LEU A 105 -36.59 25.38 -50.48
CA LEU A 105 -37.25 24.76 -51.64
C LEU A 105 -38.70 25.25 -51.83
N TYR A 106 -39.41 25.63 -50.75
CA TYR A 106 -40.78 26.17 -50.83
C TYR A 106 -40.86 27.62 -51.33
N PHE A 107 -39.75 28.37 -51.32
CA PHE A 107 -39.69 29.75 -51.82
C PHE A 107 -39.23 29.85 -53.29
N VAL A 108 -38.80 28.75 -53.90
CA VAL A 108 -38.27 28.70 -55.27
C VAL A 108 -39.26 28.05 -56.27
N VAL A 109 -40.39 27.53 -55.78
CA VAL A 109 -41.53 27.03 -56.60
C VAL A 109 -42.67 28.04 -56.53
#